data_AF-A0A4V3XKT1-F1
#
_entry.id   AF-A0A4V3XKT1-F1
#
_cell.length_a   1.000
_cell.length_b   1.000
_cell.length_c   1.000
_cell.angle_alpha   90.00
_cell.angle_beta   90.00
_cell.angle_gamma   90.00
#
_symmetry.space_group_name_H-M   'P 1'
#
loop_
_entity.id
_entity.type
_entity.pdbx_description
1 polymer ?
#
loop_
_entity_poly.entity_id
_entity_poly.type
_entity_poly.pdbx_seq_one_letter_code
_entity_poly.pdbx_strand_id
1 'polypeptide(L)'
;MRNGLLRLAALGMMAAAVLHLIFIGFAGAGEVFYTGLAVLAAAGLWTGWRSIAWAVLLGIIVAMGVSAARIGSDPVPDALLLALVAVDAFAAVCTFFALWRKRAPAD
;
A
#
# COMPACT_ATOMS: atom_id res chain seq x y z
N MET A 1 20.72 -1.63 1.98
CA MET A 1 19.63 -0.67 2.29
C MET A 1 18.38 -0.79 1.39
N ARG A 2 18.51 -0.94 0.06
CA ARG A 2 17.35 -1.06 -0.86
C ARG A 2 16.35 -2.16 -0.47
N ASN A 3 16.84 -3.33 -0.09
CA ASN A 3 15.99 -4.44 0.37
C ASN A 3 15.26 -4.11 1.68
N GLY A 4 15.79 -3.21 2.50
CA GLY A 4 15.12 -2.75 3.73
C GLY A 4 13.91 -1.87 3.42
N LEU A 5 14.02 -0.98 2.44
CA LEU A 5 12.90 -0.13 2.00
C LEU A 5 11.77 -0.91 1.33
N LEU A 6 12.10 -1.93 0.52
CA LEU A 6 11.08 -2.84 -0.04
C LEU A 6 10.37 -3.64 1.05
N ARG A 7 11.09 -4.10 2.08
CA ARG A 7 10.49 -4.77 3.24
C ARG A 7 9.60 -3.82 4.05
N LEU A 8 10.02 -2.57 4.26
CA LEU A 8 9.18 -1.56 4.92
C LEU A 8 7.92 -1.25 4.11
N ALA A 9 8.03 -1.13 2.78
CA ALA A 9 6.87 -0.98 1.92
C ALA A 9 5.92 -2.19 2.00
N ALA A 10 6.47 -3.41 2.02
CA ALA A 10 5.69 -4.62 2.18
C ALA A 10 4.97 -4.68 3.53
N LEU A 11 5.59 -4.20 4.61
CA LEU A 11 4.93 -4.05 5.91
C LEU A 11 3.81 -3.00 5.87
N GLY A 12 4.00 -1.90 5.13
CA GLY A 12 2.93 -0.94 4.86
C GLY A 12 1.73 -1.58 4.14
N MET A 13 1.99 -2.40 3.12
CA MET A 13 0.93 -3.14 2.43
C MET A 13 0.24 -4.18 3.32
N MET A 14 0.96 -4.81 4.25
CA MET A 14 0.35 -5.68 5.27
C MET A 14 -0.55 -4.90 6.23
N ALA A 15 -0.14 -3.70 6.64
CA ALA A 15 -0.98 -2.83 7.46
C ALA A 15 -2.24 -2.37 6.69
N ALA A 16 -2.12 -2.07 5.40
CA ALA A 16 -3.27 -1.78 4.54
C ALA A 16 -4.22 -2.98 4.43
N ALA A 17 -3.70 -4.20 4.32
CA ALA A 17 -4.51 -5.41 4.33
C ALA A 17 -5.29 -5.58 5.65
N VAL A 18 -4.66 -5.30 6.79
CA VAL A 18 -5.34 -5.32 8.10
C VAL A 18 -6.41 -4.23 8.17
N LEU A 19 -6.15 -3.03 7.64
CA LEU A 19 -7.17 -1.99 7.54
C LEU A 19 -8.34 -2.46 6.69
N HIS A 20 -8.12 -2.98 5.47
CA HIS A 20 -9.22 -3.51 4.63
C HIS A 20 -10.04 -4.60 5.32
N LEU A 21 -9.44 -5.48 6.15
CA LEU A 21 -10.19 -6.44 6.96
C LEU A 21 -11.14 -5.76 7.95
N ILE A 22 -10.72 -4.65 8.58
CA ILE A 22 -11.57 -3.86 9.47
C ILE A 22 -12.69 -3.19 8.66
N PHE A 23 -12.42 -2.75 7.44
CA PHE A 23 -13.41 -2.13 6.54
C PHE A 23 -14.52 -3.09 6.10
N ILE A 24 -14.32 -4.42 6.14
CA ILE A 24 -15.37 -5.40 5.77
C ILE A 24 -16.67 -5.14 6.54
N GLY A 25 -16.56 -4.74 7.82
CA GLY A 25 -17.73 -4.40 8.66
C GLY A 25 -18.50 -3.16 8.21
N PHE A 26 -17.93 -2.32 7.35
CA PHE A 26 -18.49 -1.04 6.90
C PHE A 26 -18.84 -1.03 5.40
N ALA A 27 -17.91 -1.50 4.56
CA ALA A 27 -18.01 -1.48 3.10
C ALA A 27 -18.36 -2.85 2.49
N GLY A 28 -18.51 -3.89 3.31
CA GLY A 28 -18.99 -5.21 2.92
C GLY A 28 -17.91 -6.12 2.33
N ALA A 29 -18.35 -7.27 1.79
CA ALA A 29 -17.45 -8.35 1.36
C ALA A 29 -16.53 -8.00 0.18
N GLY A 30 -16.76 -6.89 -0.52
CA GLY A 30 -15.86 -6.37 -1.55
C GLY A 30 -14.46 -6.05 -1.01
N GLU A 31 -14.34 -5.72 0.27
CA GLU A 31 -13.07 -5.43 0.95
C GLU A 31 -12.15 -6.66 1.07
N VAL A 32 -12.70 -7.88 0.94
CA VAL A 32 -11.90 -9.12 0.89
C VAL A 32 -11.00 -9.13 -0.35
N PHE A 33 -11.48 -8.59 -1.47
CA PHE A 33 -10.70 -8.50 -2.70
C PHE A 33 -9.50 -7.54 -2.51
N TYR A 34 -9.73 -6.36 -1.93
CA TYR A 34 -8.66 -5.39 -1.65
C TYR A 34 -7.65 -5.92 -0.63
N THR A 35 -8.11 -6.65 0.38
CA THR A 35 -7.24 -7.37 1.33
C THR A 35 -6.31 -8.34 0.59
N GLY A 36 -6.87 -9.18 -0.30
CA GLY A 36 -6.08 -10.14 -1.08
C GLY A 36 -5.05 -9.47 -1.99
N LEU A 37 -5.42 -8.36 -2.64
CA LEU A 37 -4.50 -7.57 -3.45
C LEU A 37 -3.36 -6.96 -2.62
N ALA A 38 -3.67 -6.41 -1.45
CA ALA A 38 -2.66 -5.84 -0.55
C ALA A 38 -1.67 -6.92 -0.06
N VAL A 39 -2.16 -8.13 0.23
CA VAL A 39 -1.32 -9.28 0.59
C VAL A 39 -0.40 -9.72 -0.55
N LEU A 40 -0.94 -9.85 -1.77
CA LEU A 40 -0.15 -10.21 -2.95
C LEU A 40 0.91 -9.15 -3.26
N ALA A 41 0.55 -7.87 -3.15
CA ALA A 41 1.46 -6.74 -3.34
C ALA A 41 2.62 -6.79 -2.34
N ALA A 42 2.31 -7.01 -1.06
CA ALA A 42 3.33 -7.17 -0.02
C ALA A 42 4.26 -8.36 -0.29
N ALA A 43 3.71 -9.52 -0.68
CA ALA A 43 4.51 -10.70 -1.02
C ALA A 43 5.47 -10.41 -2.19
N GLY A 44 4.98 -9.75 -3.24
CA GLY A 44 5.78 -9.33 -4.39
C GLY A 44 6.87 -8.30 -4.06
N LEU A 45 6.60 -7.38 -3.13
CA LEU A 45 7.59 -6.45 -2.59
C LEU A 45 8.64 -7.17 -1.74
N TRP A 46 8.23 -8.17 -0.95
CA TRP A 46 9.10 -8.94 -0.07
C TRP A 46 10.13 -9.78 -0.83
N THR A 47 9.76 -10.31 -2.00
CA THR A 47 10.66 -11.06 -2.89
C THR A 47 11.62 -10.15 -3.66
N GLY A 48 11.45 -8.83 -3.60
CA GLY A 48 12.37 -7.86 -4.18
C GLY A 48 12.23 -7.66 -5.70
N TRP A 49 11.11 -8.07 -6.30
CA TRP A 49 10.92 -8.01 -7.75
C TRP A 49 10.58 -6.59 -8.20
N ARG A 50 11.50 -5.98 -8.97
CA ARG A 50 11.40 -4.56 -9.38
C ARG A 50 10.16 -4.25 -10.21
N SER A 51 9.82 -5.10 -11.18
CA SER A 51 8.67 -4.90 -12.07
C SER A 51 7.35 -5.01 -11.31
N ILE A 52 7.26 -5.96 -10.37
CA ILE A 52 6.10 -6.09 -9.48
C ILE A 52 6.00 -4.88 -8.55
N ALA A 53 7.10 -4.48 -7.93
CA ALA A 53 7.15 -3.31 -7.06
C ALA A 53 6.67 -2.04 -7.78
N TRP A 54 6.98 -1.89 -9.08
CA TRP A 54 6.48 -0.78 -9.88
C TRP A 54 4.97 -0.84 -10.12
N ALA A 55 4.44 -2.00 -10.53
CA ALA A 55 3.00 -2.19 -10.71
C ALA A 55 2.23 -1.94 -9.40
N VAL A 56 2.77 -2.43 -8.28
CA VAL A 56 2.24 -2.18 -6.93
C VAL A 56 2.22 -0.69 -6.61
N LEU A 57 3.31 0.03 -6.85
CA LEU A 57 3.36 1.49 -6.62
C LEU A 57 2.27 2.23 -7.40
N LEU A 58 2.05 1.89 -8.67
CA LEU A 58 0.97 2.48 -9.47
C LEU A 58 -0.41 2.14 -8.90
N GLY A 59 -0.62 0.89 -8.48
CA GLY A 59 -1.87 0.45 -7.84
C GLY A 59 -2.16 1.21 -6.54
N ILE A 60 -1.16 1.39 -5.67
CA ILE A 60 -1.28 2.14 -4.42
C ILE A 60 -1.69 3.59 -4.69
N ILE A 61 -1.08 4.26 -5.67
CA ILE A 61 -1.42 5.65 -6.02
C ILE A 61 -2.89 5.77 -6.44
N VAL A 62 -3.37 4.84 -7.27
CA VAL A 62 -4.78 4.81 -7.70
C VAL A 62 -5.70 4.54 -6.51
N ALA A 63 -5.40 3.54 -5.67
CA ALA A 63 -6.19 3.18 -4.50
C ALA A 63 -6.29 4.33 -3.49
N MET A 64 -5.18 5.04 -3.25
CA MET A 64 -5.12 6.22 -2.39
C MET A 64 -6.04 7.33 -2.91
N GLY A 65 -6.01 7.61 -4.22
CA GLY A 65 -6.88 8.60 -4.85
C GLY A 65 -8.38 8.24 -4.72
N VAL A 66 -8.72 6.97 -4.93
CA VAL A 66 -10.10 6.48 -4.77
C VAL A 66 -10.57 6.61 -3.32
N SER A 67 -9.73 6.22 -2.35
CA SER A 67 -10.07 6.30 -0.93
C SER A 67 -10.20 7.75 -0.46
N ALA A 68 -9.32 8.64 -0.91
CA ALA A 68 -9.39 10.06 -0.59
C ALA A 68 -10.67 10.73 -1.13
N ALA A 69 -11.12 10.34 -2.33
CA ALA A 69 -12.35 10.86 -2.92
C ALA A 69 -13.63 10.44 -2.17
N ARG A 70 -13.55 9.43 -1.30
CA ARG A 70 -14.67 8.92 -0.50
C ARG A 70 -14.83 9.63 0.85
N ILE A 71 -13.80 10.33 1.32
CA ILE A 71 -13.82 11.04 2.60
C ILE A 71 -14.98 12.05 2.62
N GLY A 72 -15.81 11.98 3.67
CA GLY A 72 -16.99 12.81 3.85
C GLY A 72 -18.21 12.38 3.03
N SER A 73 -18.17 11.23 2.34
CA SER A 73 -19.26 10.75 1.47
C SER A 73 -19.62 9.27 1.63
N ASP A 74 -18.81 8.47 2.31
CA ASP A 74 -18.96 7.02 2.46
C ASP A 74 -19.45 6.67 3.88
N PRO A 75 -20.25 5.61 4.11
CA PRO A 75 -20.53 5.03 5.43
C PRO A 75 -19.30 4.65 6.28
N VAL A 76 -18.11 4.60 5.68
CA VAL A 76 -16.86 4.34 6.41
C VAL A 76 -16.45 5.59 7.21
N PRO A 77 -16.04 5.45 8.49
CA PRO A 77 -15.51 6.58 9.26
C PRO A 77 -14.33 7.28 8.57
N ASP A 78 -14.38 8.60 8.44
CA ASP A 78 -13.33 9.40 7.78
C ASP A 78 -11.93 9.17 8.39
N ALA A 79 -11.84 8.99 9.70
CA ALA A 79 -10.58 8.68 10.37
C ALA A 79 -9.94 7.38 9.86
N LEU A 80 -10.77 6.40 9.50
CA LEU A 80 -10.33 5.11 8.98
C LEU A 80 -9.89 5.22 7.51
N LEU A 81 -10.63 5.98 6.70
CA LEU A 81 -10.21 6.33 5.33
C LEU A 81 -8.89 7.11 5.31
N LEU A 82 -8.74 8.09 6.21
CA LEU A 82 -7.49 8.85 6.38
C LEU A 82 -6.33 7.96 6.82
N ALA A 83 -6.56 7.00 7.72
CA ALA A 83 -5.55 6.03 8.12
C ALA A 83 -5.10 5.16 6.94
N LEU A 84 -6.04 4.68 6.12
CA LEU A 84 -5.74 3.90 4.91
C LEU A 84 -4.91 4.71 3.91
N VAL A 85 -5.35 5.95 3.62
CA VAL A 85 -4.61 6.88 2.75
C VAL A 85 -3.20 7.14 3.26
N ALA A 86 -3.01 7.31 4.58
CA ALA A 86 -1.70 7.53 5.17
C ALA A 86 -0.78 6.30 5.05
N VAL A 87 -1.32 5.10 5.24
CA VAL A 87 -0.57 3.84 5.08
C VAL A 87 -0.17 3.63 3.62
N ASP A 88 -1.08 3.88 2.68
CA ASP A 88 -0.82 3.82 1.24
C ASP A 88 0.25 4.83 0.83
N ALA A 89 0.16 6.08 1.31
CA ALA A 89 1.18 7.09 1.06
C ALA A 89 2.56 6.67 1.57
N PHE A 90 2.64 6.10 2.78
CA PHE A 90 3.88 5.58 3.34
C PHE A 90 4.46 4.43 2.49
N ALA A 91 3.62 3.47 2.09
CA ALA A 91 4.03 2.34 1.25
C ALA A 91 4.51 2.82 -0.14
N ALA A 92 3.82 3.81 -0.72
CA ALA A 92 4.21 4.42 -1.99
C ALA A 92 5.58 5.10 -1.92
N VAL A 93 5.82 5.91 -0.88
CA VAL A 93 7.11 6.59 -0.66
C VAL A 93 8.24 5.58 -0.47
N CYS A 94 8.04 4.55 0.35
CA CYS A 94 9.04 3.50 0.57
C CYS A 94 9.39 2.76 -0.73
N THR A 95 8.36 2.39 -1.51
CA THR A 95 8.52 1.69 -2.78
C THR A 95 9.22 2.55 -3.82
N PHE A 96 8.84 3.83 -3.93
CA PHE A 96 9.48 4.79 -4.82
C PHE A 96 10.98 4.92 -4.50
N PHE A 97 11.35 5.17 -3.25
CA PHE A 97 12.76 5.26 -2.88
C PHE A 97 13.50 3.94 -3.08
N ALA A 98 12.88 2.80 -2.85
CA ALA A 98 13.51 1.52 -3.14
C ALA A 98 13.80 1.31 -4.65
N LEU A 99 12.93 1.82 -5.51
CA LEU A 99 13.04 1.67 -6.96
C LEU A 99 13.97 2.70 -7.62
N TRP A 100 14.00 3.94 -7.13
CA TRP A 100 14.73 5.06 -7.76
C TRP A 100 15.93 5.59 -6.99
N ARG A 101 16.19 5.15 -5.75
CA ARG A 101 17.43 5.57 -5.05
C ARG A 101 18.64 5.09 -5.85
N LYS A 102 19.46 6.05 -6.32
CA LYS A 102 20.75 5.78 -6.96
C LYS A 102 21.55 4.83 -6.08
N ARG A 103 22.16 3.79 -6.66
CA ARG A 103 23.22 3.06 -5.95
C ARG A 103 24.28 4.09 -5.61
N ALA A 104 24.57 4.28 -4.33
CA ALA A 104 25.84 4.88 -3.97
C ALA A 104 26.93 4.06 -4.69
N PRO A 105 27.93 4.69 -5.32
CA PRO A 105 29.13 3.95 -5.72
C PRO A 105 29.59 3.14 -4.51
N ALA A 106 29.94 1.87 -4.75
CA ALA A 106 30.62 1.11 -3.73
C ALA A 106 32.07 1.61 -3.75
N ASP A 107 32.43 2.36 -2.72
CA ASP A 107 33.80 2.79 -2.45
C ASP A 107 34.64 1.59 -1.99
#